data_AF-A0A7C6W1T4-F1
#
_entry.id   AF-A0A7C6W1T4-F1
#
_cell.length_a   1.000
_cell.length_b   1.000
_cell.length_c   1.000
_cell.angle_alpha   90.00
_cell.angle_beta   90.00
_cell.angle_gamma   90.00
#
_symmetry.space_group_name_H-M   'P 1'
#
loop_
_entity.id
_entity.type
_entity.pdbx_description
1 polymer ?
#
loop_
_entity_poly.entity_id
_entity_poly.type
_entity_poly.pdbx_seq_one_letter_code
_entity_poly.pdbx_strand_id
1 'polypeptide(L)'
;MATDANVTLVLTRFPLMLSCVETGKASKDACWGRLFVVAGCLASARFDHAGFDRPANGKTIEVTTHAGKRTLHLVAEHGEIGAVREFDSLERVGGFVHLDANTDAVPFYPLKMEINFRVRDSFEAGGVKDHNGGRCFRVLKHPTKKSDGVMAGILVHEAPHVGWLTGCIAPGKRQGDRFGDSSRRAMNEIFQMTGGFAPNKSARLIVLDKGEKDALTVCSKPDRAV
;
A
#
# COMPACT_ATOMS: atom_id res chain seq x y z
N MET A 1 -24.79 -0.67 17.94
CA MET A 1 -23.93 0.14 17.07
C MET A 1 -22.65 -0.65 16.85
N ALA A 2 -22.33 -1.02 15.61
CA ALA A 2 -21.09 -1.74 15.33
C ALA A 2 -19.92 -0.77 15.54
N THR A 3 -19.12 -0.99 16.57
CA THR A 3 -17.83 -0.33 16.76
C THR A 3 -17.02 -0.49 15.48
N ASP A 4 -16.51 0.61 14.93
CA ASP A 4 -15.60 0.53 13.79
C ASP A 4 -14.42 -0.35 14.16
N ALA A 5 -14.09 -1.30 13.28
CA ALA A 5 -12.98 -2.20 13.54
C ALA A 5 -11.68 -1.40 13.42
N ASN A 6 -10.87 -1.42 14.47
CA ASN A 6 -9.56 -0.80 14.46
C ASN A 6 -8.65 -1.58 13.51
N VAL A 7 -8.28 -0.96 12.39
CA VAL A 7 -7.38 -1.57 11.40
C VAL A 7 -6.25 -0.62 11.05
N THR A 8 -5.04 -1.16 11.03
CA THR A 8 -3.84 -0.46 10.54
C THR A 8 -3.28 -1.19 9.33
N LEU A 9 -3.12 -0.46 8.23
CA LEU A 9 -2.37 -0.87 7.06
C LEU A 9 -0.90 -0.47 7.27
N VAL A 10 0.03 -1.37 6.99
CA VAL A 10 1.47 -1.10 7.01
C VAL A 10 2.02 -1.36 5.61
N LEU A 11 2.31 -0.29 4.88
CA LEU A 11 2.95 -0.33 3.58
C LEU A 11 4.47 -0.31 3.77
N THR A 12 5.16 -1.34 3.29
CA THR A 12 6.63 -1.40 3.32
C THR A 12 7.18 -1.30 1.92
N ARG A 13 7.95 -0.24 1.65
CA ARG A 13 8.52 0.04 0.32
C ARG A 13 9.93 -0.49 0.14
N PHE A 14 10.15 -1.72 0.54
CA PHE A 14 11.33 -2.48 0.12
C PHE A 14 10.99 -3.04 -1.25
N PRO A 15 11.50 -2.47 -2.36
CA PRO A 15 11.13 -2.94 -3.68
C PRO A 15 11.47 -4.41 -3.79
N LEU A 16 10.46 -5.30 -3.83
CA LEU A 16 10.68 -6.72 -4.09
C LEU A 16 11.27 -6.91 -5.49
N MET A 17 10.92 -6.00 -6.40
CA MET A 17 11.60 -5.65 -7.64
C MET A 17 11.21 -4.22 -8.03
N LEU A 18 12.16 -3.43 -8.55
CA LEU A 18 11.82 -2.37 -9.50
C LEU A 18 11.57 -3.07 -10.83
N SER A 19 10.34 -3.09 -11.30
CA SER A 19 10.07 -3.54 -12.67
C SER A 19 9.62 -2.36 -13.50
N CYS A 20 10.34 -2.11 -14.60
CA CYS A 20 9.72 -1.48 -15.75
C CYS A 20 8.62 -2.45 -16.19
N VAL A 21 7.37 -2.21 -15.78
CA VAL A 21 6.29 -3.00 -16.33
C VAL A 21 6.08 -2.50 -17.74
N GLU A 22 6.37 -3.34 -18.73
CA GLU A 22 5.93 -3.15 -20.11
C GLU A 22 4.41 -3.28 -20.14
N THR A 23 3.72 -2.20 -19.74
CA THR A 23 2.38 -1.97 -20.22
C THR A 23 2.52 -1.68 -21.71
N GLY A 24 1.72 -2.28 -22.60
CA GLY A 24 1.79 -2.09 -24.06
C GLY A 24 1.66 -0.65 -24.60
N LYS A 25 1.79 0.36 -23.74
CA LYS A 25 2.10 1.78 -24.00
C LYS A 25 3.21 2.17 -23.02
N ALA A 26 4.33 2.70 -23.52
CA ALA A 26 5.51 3.28 -22.84
C ALA A 26 5.85 2.71 -21.43
N SER A 27 7.08 2.21 -21.24
CA SER A 27 7.54 1.74 -19.92
C SER A 27 7.30 2.81 -18.86
N LYS A 28 6.49 2.46 -17.85
CA LYS A 28 6.15 3.33 -16.73
C LYS A 28 6.61 2.64 -15.47
N ASP A 29 7.49 3.29 -14.72
CA ASP A 29 8.10 2.67 -13.55
C ASP A 29 7.05 2.35 -12.49
N ALA A 30 7.13 1.14 -11.94
CA ALA A 30 6.29 0.70 -10.83
C ALA A 30 7.15 0.02 -9.77
N CYS A 31 6.76 0.23 -8.52
CA CYS A 31 7.40 -0.36 -7.37
C CYS A 31 6.45 -1.39 -6.74
N TRP A 32 6.95 -2.61 -6.60
CA TRP A 32 6.30 -3.65 -5.83
C TRP A 32 6.84 -3.65 -4.40
N GLY A 33 5.95 -3.45 -3.43
CA GLY A 33 6.25 -3.56 -2.01
C GLY A 33 5.40 -4.64 -1.33
N ARG A 34 5.23 -4.51 -0.02
CA ARG A 34 4.28 -5.31 0.76
C ARG A 34 3.27 -4.40 1.45
N LEU A 35 2.04 -4.86 1.56
CA LEU A 35 1.02 -4.27 2.41
C LEU A 35 0.58 -5.30 3.45
N PHE A 36 0.81 -4.97 4.72
CA PHE A 36 0.26 -5.73 5.84
C PHE A 36 -1.03 -5.08 6.33
N VAL A 37 -2.04 -5.89 6.61
CA VAL A 37 -3.32 -5.43 7.16
C VAL A 37 -3.45 -6.04 8.53
N VAL A 38 -3.50 -5.18 9.54
CA VAL A 38 -3.41 -5.55 10.95
C VAL A 38 -4.71 -5.19 11.63
N ALA A 39 -5.36 -6.19 12.22
CA ALA A 39 -6.48 -5.97 13.14
C ALA A 39 -5.94 -5.43 14.46
N GLY A 40 -6.09 -4.13 14.67
CA GLY A 40 -5.60 -3.37 15.81
C GLY A 40 -5.12 -1.98 15.42
N CYS A 41 -5.14 -1.05 16.39
CA CYS A 41 -4.45 0.24 16.27
C CYS A 41 -2.99 0.04 16.66
N LEU A 42 -2.07 0.34 15.74
CA LEU A 42 -0.64 0.33 16.04
C LEU A 42 -0.20 1.70 16.55
N ALA A 43 0.61 1.69 17.60
CA ALA A 43 1.40 2.85 18.03
C ALA A 43 2.62 3.05 17.14
N SER A 44 3.25 1.95 16.70
CA SER A 44 4.38 1.99 15.77
C SER A 44 4.51 0.69 14.98
N ALA A 45 5.11 0.79 13.80
CA ALA A 45 5.64 -0.33 13.04
C ALA A 45 7.06 0.04 12.62
N ARG A 46 8.04 -0.85 12.81
CA ARG A 46 9.45 -0.58 12.48
C ARG A 46 10.21 -1.86 12.16
N PHE A 47 11.21 -1.77 11.32
CA PHE A 47 12.13 -2.88 11.12
C PHE A 47 13.15 -2.99 12.26
N ASP A 48 13.69 -4.18 12.41
CA ASP A 48 14.84 -4.47 13.26
C ASP A 48 15.99 -3.49 13.00
N HIS A 49 16.53 -2.94 14.08
CA HIS A 49 17.76 -2.18 14.13
C HIS A 49 18.48 -2.46 15.45
N ALA A 50 19.80 -2.28 15.46
CA ALA A 50 20.60 -2.46 16.67
C ALA A 50 20.09 -1.53 17.79
N GLY A 51 19.88 -2.08 18.99
CA GLY A 51 19.43 -1.33 20.17
C GLY A 51 17.90 -1.23 20.35
N PHE A 52 17.09 -1.96 19.59
CA PHE A 52 15.65 -2.00 19.80
C PHE A 52 15.24 -2.93 20.95
N ASP A 53 14.90 -2.36 22.10
CA ASP A 53 14.27 -3.11 23.19
C ASP A 53 12.82 -3.45 22.84
N ARG A 54 12.52 -4.75 22.82
CA ARG A 54 11.20 -5.25 22.44
C ARG A 54 10.16 -4.89 23.52
N PRO A 55 9.11 -4.11 23.19
CA PRO A 55 8.04 -3.87 24.14
C PRO A 55 7.19 -5.14 24.34
N ALA A 56 6.71 -5.34 25.57
CA ALA A 56 5.97 -6.55 25.97
C ALA A 56 4.65 -6.77 25.18
N ASN A 57 4.07 -5.71 24.64
CA ASN A 57 2.86 -5.70 23.81
C ASN A 57 3.16 -5.74 22.28
N GLY A 58 4.38 -6.13 21.90
CA GLY A 58 4.83 -6.17 20.51
C GLY A 58 4.70 -7.53 19.82
N LYS A 59 4.21 -7.53 18.58
CA LYS A 59 4.22 -8.68 17.66
C LYS A 59 5.33 -8.52 16.63
N THR A 60 6.01 -9.61 16.30
CA THR A 60 7.02 -9.63 15.25
C THR A 60 6.53 -10.42 14.05
N ILE A 61 6.85 -9.95 12.86
CA ILE A 61 6.57 -10.61 11.59
C ILE A 61 7.88 -10.69 10.82
N GLU A 62 8.22 -11.87 10.31
CA GLU A 62 9.32 -12.00 9.36
C GLU A 62 8.85 -11.51 7.99
N VAL A 63 9.57 -10.55 7.40
CA VAL A 63 9.26 -9.98 6.10
C VAL A 63 10.40 -10.29 5.14
N THR A 64 10.10 -11.06 4.11
CA THR A 64 11.04 -11.25 3.00
C THR A 64 11.08 -10.00 2.13
N THR A 65 12.26 -9.37 2.07
CA THR A 65 12.58 -8.24 1.19
C THR A 65 13.53 -8.68 0.08
N HIS A 66 13.79 -7.80 -0.90
CA HIS A 66 14.84 -8.02 -1.91
C HIS A 66 16.23 -8.22 -1.29
N ALA A 67 16.51 -7.56 -0.16
CA ALA A 67 17.80 -7.59 0.52
C ALA A 67 17.92 -8.76 1.52
N GLY A 68 16.95 -9.67 1.53
CA GLY A 68 16.86 -10.77 2.49
C GLY A 68 15.69 -10.63 3.45
N LYS A 69 15.68 -11.49 4.47
CA LYS A 69 14.65 -11.49 5.51
C LYS A 69 14.96 -10.41 6.53
N ARG A 70 13.95 -9.62 6.89
CA ARG A 70 14.00 -8.64 7.98
C ARG A 70 12.88 -8.89 8.96
N THR A 71 13.06 -8.48 10.21
CA THR A 71 11.99 -8.55 11.22
C THR A 71 11.22 -7.24 11.28
N LEU A 72 9.93 -7.28 11.00
CA LEU A 72 9.00 -6.17 11.22
C LEU A 72 8.42 -6.28 12.63
N HIS A 73 8.69 -5.29 13.46
CA HIS A 73 8.15 -5.14 14.80
C HIS A 73 6.90 -4.25 14.75
N LEU A 74 5.78 -4.81 15.19
CA LEU A 74 4.51 -4.11 15.35
C LEU A 74 4.24 -3.90 16.83
N VAL A 75 3.88 -2.69 17.22
CA VAL A 75 3.55 -2.36 18.61
C VAL A 75 2.12 -1.83 18.66
N ALA A 76 1.24 -2.51 19.40
CA ALA A 76 -0.12 -2.06 19.60
C ALA A 76 -0.15 -0.77 20.44
N GLU A 77 -1.09 0.12 20.12
CA GLU A 77 -1.43 1.27 20.97
C GLU A 77 -2.06 0.80 22.27
N HIS A 78 -3.04 -0.11 22.16
CA HIS A 78 -3.73 -0.74 23.28
C HIS A 78 -4.03 -2.21 22.96
N GLY A 79 -4.05 -3.07 23.98
CA GLY A 79 -4.40 -4.48 23.85
C GLY A 79 -3.40 -5.29 23.02
N GLU A 80 -3.88 -6.41 22.47
CA GLU A 80 -3.08 -7.32 21.65
C GLU A 80 -3.29 -7.08 20.14
N ILE A 81 -2.27 -7.40 19.35
CA ILE A 81 -2.36 -7.40 17.89
C ILE A 81 -3.09 -8.66 17.43
N GLY A 82 -4.23 -8.47 16.78
CA GLY A 82 -5.05 -9.55 16.26
C GLY A 82 -4.51 -10.18 14.96
N ALA A 83 -5.43 -10.46 14.05
CA ALA A 83 -5.11 -11.04 12.75
C ALA A 83 -4.21 -10.11 11.92
N VAL A 84 -3.25 -10.71 11.24
CA VAL A 84 -2.41 -10.04 10.24
C VAL A 84 -2.63 -10.74 8.90
N ARG A 85 -2.75 -9.96 7.83
CA ARG A 85 -2.77 -10.42 6.44
C ARG A 85 -1.67 -9.73 5.67
N GLU A 86 -1.02 -10.45 4.77
CA GLU A 86 0.04 -9.94 3.92
C GLU A 86 -0.40 -9.98 2.46
N PHE A 87 -0.18 -8.86 1.77
CA PHE A 87 -0.38 -8.69 0.34
C PHE A 87 0.88 -8.10 -0.27
N ASP A 88 1.10 -8.31 -1.56
CA ASP A 88 1.99 -7.44 -2.30
C ASP A 88 1.27 -6.10 -2.52
N SER A 89 2.04 -5.03 -2.64
CA SER A 89 1.52 -3.71 -2.96
C SER A 89 2.12 -3.21 -4.25
N LEU A 90 1.31 -2.58 -5.07
CA LEU A 90 1.74 -1.94 -6.29
C LEU A 90 1.55 -0.43 -6.18
N GLU A 91 2.62 0.31 -6.45
CA GLU A 91 2.63 1.77 -6.59
C GLU A 91 3.31 2.15 -7.91
N ARG A 92 2.85 3.20 -8.59
CA ARG A 92 3.60 3.77 -9.73
C ARG A 92 4.61 4.80 -9.23
N VAL A 93 5.83 4.73 -9.74
CA VAL A 93 6.92 5.66 -9.42
C VAL A 93 7.27 6.51 -10.65
N GLY A 94 7.90 7.67 -10.43
CA GLY A 94 8.36 8.57 -11.50
C GLY A 94 7.29 9.52 -12.05
N GLY A 95 7.21 10.74 -11.49
CA GLY A 95 6.34 11.83 -11.97
C GLY A 95 4.89 11.79 -11.47
N PHE A 96 4.57 10.89 -10.54
CA PHE A 96 3.26 10.79 -9.90
C PHE A 96 3.37 11.05 -8.40
N VAL A 97 2.23 11.41 -7.80
CA VAL A 97 2.09 11.73 -6.38
C VAL A 97 2.40 10.49 -5.53
N HIS A 98 3.28 10.63 -4.52
CA HIS A 98 3.64 9.55 -3.60
C HIS A 98 3.58 10.03 -2.14
N LEU A 99 3.26 9.15 -1.20
CA LEU A 99 3.29 9.47 0.23
C LEU A 99 4.72 9.40 0.76
N ASP A 100 5.11 10.30 1.64
CA ASP A 100 6.37 10.19 2.37
C ASP A 100 6.27 9.09 3.45
N ALA A 101 7.39 8.48 3.83
CA ALA A 101 7.45 7.65 5.04
C ALA A 101 6.94 8.39 6.28
N ASN A 102 6.29 7.63 7.17
CA ASN A 102 5.88 8.14 8.46
C ASN A 102 7.10 8.41 9.34
N THR A 103 6.99 9.48 10.12
CA THR A 103 8.00 9.92 11.11
C THR A 103 7.33 9.99 12.48
N ASP A 104 8.09 10.23 13.55
CA ASP A 104 7.48 10.42 14.88
C ASP A 104 6.49 11.60 14.91
N ALA A 105 6.68 12.62 14.05
CA ALA A 105 5.77 13.76 13.92
C ALA A 105 4.49 13.43 13.13
N VAL A 106 4.56 12.48 12.19
CA VAL A 106 3.41 11.98 11.42
C VAL A 106 3.43 10.46 11.52
N PRO A 107 2.97 9.88 12.64
CA PRO A 107 3.14 8.45 12.92
C PRO A 107 2.26 7.56 12.03
N PHE A 108 1.19 8.12 11.45
CA PHE A 108 0.32 7.44 10.49
C PHE A 108 -0.45 8.45 9.64
N TYR A 109 -0.93 7.99 8.48
CA TYR A 109 -1.94 8.66 7.67
C TYR A 109 -3.33 8.10 7.98
N PRO A 110 -4.33 8.94 8.33
CA PRO A 110 -5.70 8.46 8.48
C PRO A 110 -6.27 8.05 7.13
N LEU A 111 -7.02 6.94 7.11
CA LEU A 111 -7.75 6.46 5.95
C LEU A 111 -9.26 6.57 6.19
N LYS A 112 -10.00 6.87 5.12
CA LYS A 112 -11.45 6.82 5.13
C LYS A 112 -11.98 6.11 3.90
N MET A 113 -12.84 5.11 4.11
CA MET A 113 -13.54 4.43 3.02
C MET A 113 -14.54 5.38 2.38
N GLU A 114 -14.46 5.53 1.07
CA GLU A 114 -15.40 6.31 0.27
C GLU A 114 -15.77 5.53 -1.00
N ILE A 115 -16.87 5.93 -1.62
CA ILE A 115 -17.21 5.55 -2.99
C ILE A 115 -16.64 6.64 -3.90
N ASN A 116 -15.65 6.30 -4.70
CA ASN A 116 -15.03 7.22 -5.63
C ASN A 116 -15.49 6.91 -7.06
N PHE A 117 -16.30 7.81 -7.61
CA PHE A 117 -16.85 7.63 -8.96
C PHE A 117 -15.76 7.55 -10.03
N ARG A 118 -14.61 8.22 -9.87
CA ARG A 118 -13.52 8.12 -10.85
C ARG A 118 -12.87 6.74 -10.87
N VAL A 119 -12.84 6.05 -9.73
CA VAL A 119 -12.40 4.65 -9.69
C VAL A 119 -13.38 3.82 -10.51
N ARG A 120 -14.68 3.92 -10.22
CA ARG A 120 -15.74 3.21 -10.97
C ARG A 120 -15.68 3.50 -12.47
N ASP A 121 -15.62 4.76 -12.85
CA ASP A 121 -15.59 5.19 -14.25
C ASP A 121 -14.33 4.68 -14.97
N SER A 122 -13.20 4.51 -14.26
CA SER A 122 -12.00 3.89 -14.82
C SER A 122 -12.23 2.41 -15.16
N PHE A 123 -12.93 1.66 -14.31
CA PHE A 123 -13.33 0.27 -14.58
C PHE A 123 -14.23 0.18 -15.81
N GLU A 124 -15.27 1.02 -15.88
CA GLU A 124 -16.19 1.08 -17.01
C GLU A 124 -15.46 1.42 -18.32
N ALA A 125 -14.61 2.44 -18.32
CA ALA A 125 -13.81 2.83 -19.49
C ALA A 125 -12.82 1.74 -19.94
N GLY A 126 -12.35 0.91 -19.00
CA GLY A 126 -11.50 -0.24 -19.27
C GLY A 126 -12.22 -1.48 -19.81
N GLY A 127 -13.56 -1.47 -19.85
CA GLY A 127 -14.34 -2.67 -20.14
C GLY A 127 -14.21 -3.76 -19.07
N VAL A 128 -13.78 -3.41 -17.85
CA VAL A 128 -13.60 -4.33 -16.73
C VAL A 128 -14.71 -4.11 -15.73
N LYS A 129 -15.28 -5.19 -15.19
CA LYS A 129 -16.32 -5.09 -14.17
C LYS A 129 -15.75 -4.50 -12.87
N ASP A 130 -16.35 -3.43 -12.40
CA ASP A 130 -16.11 -2.91 -11.06
C ASP A 130 -16.78 -3.82 -10.01
N HIS A 131 -15.97 -4.64 -9.33
CA HIS A 131 -16.46 -5.56 -8.32
C HIS A 131 -16.70 -4.91 -6.96
N ASN A 132 -16.05 -3.79 -6.70
CA ASN A 132 -16.08 -3.09 -5.42
C ASN A 132 -17.00 -1.85 -5.45
N GLY A 133 -17.56 -1.50 -6.61
CA GLY A 133 -18.49 -0.38 -6.78
C GLY A 133 -17.84 0.97 -6.47
N GLY A 134 -16.59 1.14 -6.86
CA GLY A 134 -15.79 2.35 -6.66
C GLY A 134 -15.31 2.53 -5.22
N ARG A 135 -15.50 1.52 -4.35
CA ARG A 135 -15.03 1.59 -2.96
C ARG A 135 -13.51 1.62 -2.91
N CYS A 136 -12.99 2.58 -2.15
CA CYS A 136 -11.57 2.74 -1.91
C CYS A 136 -11.34 3.36 -0.53
N PHE A 137 -10.13 3.23 0.01
CA PHE A 137 -9.69 4.11 1.09
C PHE A 137 -9.02 5.34 0.54
N ARG A 138 -9.51 6.52 0.90
CA ARG A 138 -8.81 7.77 0.67
C ARG A 138 -7.82 8.02 1.79
N VAL A 139 -6.60 8.39 1.42
CA VAL A 139 -5.59 8.85 2.36
C VAL A 139 -5.88 10.30 2.74
N LEU A 140 -5.90 10.59 4.03
CA LEU A 140 -6.17 11.91 4.58
C LEU A 140 -4.89 12.51 5.17
N LYS A 141 -4.88 13.84 5.35
CA LYS A 141 -3.83 14.60 6.06
C LYS A 141 -2.40 14.28 5.57
N HIS A 142 -2.18 14.29 4.27
CA HIS A 142 -0.84 14.18 3.67
C HIS A 142 -0.48 15.49 2.92
N PRO A 143 0.80 15.88 2.85
CA PRO A 143 1.22 17.12 2.20
C PRO A 143 1.33 17.00 0.67
N THR A 144 1.25 15.79 0.11
CA THR A 144 1.54 15.57 -1.30
C THR A 144 0.57 16.29 -2.24
N LYS A 145 1.14 17.04 -3.19
CA LYS A 145 0.42 17.83 -4.20
C LYS A 145 0.66 17.28 -5.60
N LYS A 146 -0.30 17.51 -6.49
CA LYS A 146 -0.15 17.34 -7.94
C LYS A 146 0.70 18.48 -8.53
N SER A 147 1.02 18.38 -9.81
CA SER A 147 1.77 19.42 -10.54
C SER A 147 1.07 20.78 -10.57
N ASP A 148 -0.26 20.81 -10.44
CA ASP A 148 -1.07 22.03 -10.35
C ASP A 148 -1.14 22.64 -8.93
N GLY A 149 -0.41 22.07 -7.96
CA GLY A 149 -0.38 22.53 -6.57
C GLY A 149 -1.58 22.09 -5.72
N VAL A 150 -2.57 21.40 -6.30
CA VAL A 150 -3.72 20.87 -5.57
C VAL A 150 -3.32 19.61 -4.81
N MET A 151 -3.83 19.47 -3.58
CA MET A 151 -3.61 18.29 -2.75
C MET A 151 -4.09 17.03 -3.49
N ALA A 152 -3.25 16.01 -3.52
CA ALA A 152 -3.53 14.84 -4.31
C ALA A 152 -4.62 13.95 -3.69
N GLY A 153 -5.39 13.26 -4.53
CA GLY A 153 -6.34 12.25 -4.09
C GLY A 153 -5.67 10.88 -4.11
N ILE A 154 -4.88 10.56 -3.08
CA ILE A 154 -4.21 9.27 -2.96
C ILE A 154 -5.21 8.25 -2.43
N LEU A 155 -5.37 7.15 -3.15
CA LEU A 155 -6.34 6.10 -2.82
C LEU A 155 -5.66 4.75 -2.65
N VAL A 156 -6.19 3.91 -1.75
CA VAL A 156 -5.95 2.46 -1.71
C VAL A 156 -7.16 1.77 -2.31
N HIS A 157 -6.98 1.13 -3.47
CA HIS A 157 -8.09 0.55 -4.23
C HIS A 157 -7.66 -0.64 -5.09
N GLU A 158 -8.65 -1.37 -5.59
CA GLU A 158 -8.45 -2.43 -6.57
C GLU A 158 -7.91 -1.84 -7.88
N ALA A 159 -6.90 -2.48 -8.46
CA ALA A 159 -6.43 -2.12 -9.80
C ALA A 159 -6.30 -3.37 -10.69
N PRO A 160 -6.90 -3.38 -11.88
CA PRO A 160 -6.75 -4.50 -12.82
C PRO A 160 -5.33 -4.58 -13.39
N HIS A 161 -4.64 -3.44 -13.52
CA HIS A 161 -3.26 -3.36 -13.99
C HIS A 161 -2.55 -2.07 -13.54
N VAL A 162 -1.22 -2.06 -13.66
CA VAL A 162 -0.32 -0.98 -13.21
C VAL A 162 -0.68 0.39 -13.75
N GLY A 163 -1.02 0.48 -15.05
CA GLY A 163 -1.33 1.75 -15.72
C GLY A 163 -2.48 2.58 -15.13
N TRP A 164 -3.29 2.02 -14.21
CA TRP A 164 -4.41 2.73 -13.56
C TRP A 164 -4.05 3.37 -12.23
N LEU A 165 -2.84 3.14 -11.73
CA LEU A 165 -2.37 3.73 -10.48
C LEU A 165 -1.68 5.06 -10.76
N THR A 166 -2.44 6.15 -10.69
CA THR A 166 -1.89 7.51 -10.80
C THR A 166 -1.77 8.09 -9.40
N GLY A 167 -0.71 7.73 -8.68
CA GLY A 167 -0.52 8.12 -7.28
C GLY A 167 -1.47 7.42 -6.30
N CYS A 168 -1.78 6.14 -6.58
CA CYS A 168 -2.59 5.27 -5.74
C CYS A 168 -1.81 4.00 -5.37
N ILE A 169 -2.32 3.26 -4.38
CA ILE A 169 -1.78 2.00 -3.88
C ILE A 169 -2.80 0.89 -4.22
N ALA A 170 -2.37 -0.17 -4.89
CA ALA A 170 -3.20 -1.37 -5.05
C ALA A 170 -2.58 -2.56 -4.31
N PRO A 171 -3.31 -3.17 -3.35
CA PRO A 171 -2.91 -4.46 -2.83
C PRO A 171 -3.22 -5.55 -3.86
N GLY A 172 -2.48 -6.65 -3.83
CA GLY A 172 -2.72 -7.83 -4.66
C GLY A 172 -1.61 -8.85 -4.47
N LYS A 173 -1.70 -10.02 -5.10
CA LYS A 173 -0.57 -10.95 -5.21
C LYS A 173 0.15 -10.71 -6.53
N ARG A 174 1.48 -10.68 -6.49
CA ARG A 174 2.38 -10.68 -7.65
C ARG A 174 2.30 -12.04 -8.35
N GLN A 175 1.30 -12.24 -9.19
CA GLN A 175 1.15 -13.46 -9.99
C GLN A 175 0.55 -13.17 -11.37
N GLY A 176 1.43 -13.08 -12.38
CA GLY A 176 1.10 -13.10 -13.82
C GLY A 176 -0.05 -12.18 -14.23
N ASP A 177 -0.75 -12.56 -15.30
CA ASP A 177 -1.87 -11.80 -15.90
C ASP A 177 -3.11 -11.70 -14.98
N ARG A 178 -3.04 -12.19 -13.74
CA ARG A 178 -4.17 -12.28 -12.78
C ARG A 178 -4.09 -11.25 -11.65
N PHE A 179 -3.27 -10.21 -11.79
CA PHE A 179 -3.15 -9.16 -10.77
C PHE A 179 -4.51 -8.52 -10.44
N GLY A 180 -5.37 -8.25 -11.42
CA GLY A 180 -6.70 -7.68 -11.15
C GLY A 180 -7.55 -8.54 -10.20
N ASP A 181 -7.59 -9.85 -10.44
CA ASP A 181 -8.33 -10.78 -9.59
C ASP A 181 -7.74 -10.91 -8.18
N SER A 182 -6.41 -10.82 -8.07
CA SER A 182 -5.75 -10.85 -6.77
C SER A 182 -5.96 -9.53 -6.02
N SER A 183 -5.98 -8.41 -6.73
CA SER A 183 -6.23 -7.08 -6.17
C SER A 183 -7.65 -6.93 -5.64
N ARG A 184 -8.63 -7.39 -6.40
CA ARG A 184 -10.03 -7.47 -5.99
C ARG A 184 -10.19 -8.24 -4.67
N ARG A 185 -9.61 -9.44 -4.61
CA ARG A 185 -9.70 -10.30 -3.41
C ARG A 185 -9.01 -9.65 -2.21
N ALA A 186 -7.85 -9.05 -2.41
CA ALA A 186 -7.14 -8.33 -1.36
C ALA A 186 -7.97 -7.16 -0.80
N MET A 187 -8.60 -6.35 -1.66
CA MET A 187 -9.48 -5.27 -1.21
C MET A 187 -10.70 -5.77 -0.45
N ASN A 188 -11.34 -6.87 -0.90
CA ASN A 188 -12.45 -7.47 -0.17
C ASN A 188 -12.05 -7.91 1.24
N GLU A 189 -10.88 -8.54 1.38
CA GLU A 189 -10.35 -8.94 2.69
C GLU A 189 -10.06 -7.72 3.58
N ILE A 190 -9.48 -6.65 3.03
CA ILE A 190 -9.26 -5.40 3.76
C ILE A 190 -10.59 -4.84 4.26
N PHE A 191 -11.60 -4.74 3.39
CA PHE A 191 -12.92 -4.22 3.76
C PHE A 191 -13.58 -5.05 4.86
N GLN A 192 -13.52 -6.37 4.75
CA GLN A 192 -14.02 -7.28 5.79
C GLN A 192 -13.31 -7.04 7.13
N MET A 193 -11.98 -6.91 7.12
CA MET A 193 -11.20 -6.61 8.33
C MET A 193 -11.56 -5.25 8.94
N THR A 194 -11.89 -4.24 8.12
CA THR A 194 -12.36 -2.92 8.60
C THR A 194 -13.80 -2.90 9.12
N GLY A 195 -14.46 -4.05 9.24
CA GLY A 195 -15.83 -4.16 9.73
C GLY A 195 -16.88 -3.96 8.64
N GLY A 196 -16.55 -4.27 7.39
CA GLY A 196 -17.48 -4.36 6.26
C GLY A 196 -17.26 -3.34 5.14
N PHE A 197 -18.21 -3.29 4.22
CA PHE A 197 -18.13 -2.56 2.94
C PHE A 197 -18.88 -1.20 2.95
N ALA A 198 -19.29 -0.74 4.14
CA ALA A 198 -20.01 0.50 4.27
C ALA A 198 -19.06 1.71 4.12
N PRO A 199 -19.48 2.80 3.46
CA PRO A 199 -18.67 4.02 3.44
C PRO A 199 -18.47 4.58 4.86
N ASN A 200 -17.46 5.44 5.02
CA ASN A 200 -17.03 6.04 6.28
C ASN A 200 -16.28 5.13 7.25
N LYS A 201 -16.05 3.85 6.93
CA LYS A 201 -15.11 3.03 7.69
C LYS A 201 -13.73 3.66 7.69
N SER A 202 -13.08 3.65 8.84
CA SER A 202 -11.76 4.24 9.02
C SER A 202 -10.69 3.18 9.20
N ALA A 203 -9.49 3.51 8.75
CA ALA A 203 -8.29 2.75 9.02
C ALA A 203 -7.12 3.74 9.19
N ARG A 204 -5.95 3.22 9.52
CA ARG A 204 -4.70 3.98 9.52
C ARG A 204 -3.75 3.37 8.50
N LEU A 205 -2.87 4.18 7.92
CA LEU A 205 -1.78 3.73 7.06
C LEU A 205 -0.46 4.17 7.67
N ILE A 206 0.44 3.21 7.88
CA ILE A 206 1.84 3.46 8.19
C ILE A 206 2.64 3.11 6.94
N VAL A 207 3.48 4.02 6.49
CA VAL A 207 4.37 3.91 5.35
C VAL A 207 5.79 3.82 5.90
N LEU A 208 6.43 2.68 5.65
CA LEU A 208 7.81 2.41 6.00
C LEU A 208 8.64 2.43 4.72
N ASP A 209 9.49 3.44 4.60
CA ASP A 209 10.47 3.50 3.53
C ASP A 209 11.77 2.80 3.96
N LYS A 210 12.63 2.63 2.96
CA LYS A 210 13.97 2.06 3.04
C LYS A 210 14.79 2.70 4.17
N GLY A 211 14.83 2.06 5.33
CA GLY A 211 15.93 2.25 6.27
C GLY A 211 17.15 1.52 5.72
N GLU A 212 17.89 2.16 4.82
CA GLU A 212 19.32 2.01 4.49
C GLU A 212 19.66 2.57 3.10
N LYS A 213 20.85 3.17 2.96
CA LYS A 213 21.31 3.90 1.77
C LYS A 213 21.52 3.05 0.50
N ASP A 214 21.29 1.74 0.49
CA ASP A 214 21.85 0.88 -0.57
C ASP A 214 20.84 0.18 -1.47
N ALA A 215 21.11 0.22 -2.78
CA ALA A 215 20.41 -0.35 -3.94
C ALA A 215 19.40 0.58 -4.64
N LEU A 216 19.94 1.47 -5.47
CA LEU A 216 19.36 1.90 -6.74
C LEU A 216 20.12 1.14 -7.83
N THR A 217 19.68 -0.07 -8.17
CA THR A 217 20.02 -0.63 -9.48
C THR A 217 18.89 -0.21 -10.40
N VAL A 218 19.08 0.94 -11.04
CA VAL A 218 18.25 1.39 -12.16
C VAL A 218 18.30 0.27 -13.20
N CYS A 219 17.16 -0.14 -13.74
CA CYS A 219 17.11 -0.96 -14.93
C CYS A 219 17.81 -0.21 -16.07
N SER A 220 19.11 -0.42 -16.24
CA SER A 220 19.80 -0.08 -17.47
C SER A 220 19.17 -0.94 -18.56
N LYS A 221 18.68 -0.28 -19.62
CA LYS A 221 18.33 -0.96 -20.86
C LYS A 221 19.54 -1.81 -21.27
N PRO A 222 19.36 -3.04 -21.79
CA PRO A 222 20.44 -3.66 -22.53
C PRO A 222 20.76 -2.70 -23.69
N ASP A 223 22.02 -2.26 -23.76
CA ASP A 223 22.52 -1.55 -24.92
C ASP A 223 22.12 -2.37 -26.14
N ARG A 224 21.37 -1.74 -27.05
CA ARG A 224 21.23 -2.29 -28.39
C ARG A 224 22.64 -2.27 -28.96
N ALA A 225 23.23 -3.45 -29.08
CA ALA A 225 24.39 -3.66 -29.94
C ALA A 225 24.05 -3.06 -31.32
N VAL A 226 24.88 -2.10 -31.73
CA VAL A 226 24.93 -1.59 -33.11
C VAL A 226 25.57 -2.65 -33.98
#